data_AF-A0A2V6G0F1-F1
#
_entry.id   AF-A0A2V6G0F1-F1
#
_cell.length_a   1.000
_cell.length_b   1.000
_cell.length_c   1.000
_cell.angle_alpha   90.00
_cell.angle_beta   90.00
_cell.angle_gamma   90.00
#
_symmetry.space_group_name_H-M   'P 1'
#
loop_
_entity.id
_entity.type
_entity.pdbx_description
1 polymer ?
#
loop_
_entity_poly.entity_id
_entity_poly.type
_entity_poly.pdbx_seq_one_letter_code
_entity_poly.pdbx_strand_id
1 'polypeptide(L)' 'MFLENGDWKMNKNGADGMLEAPTVQVLTISNVPSDILEAIDELAARQDRSRSSFIRRELQRIVAEYQAKDVVLGPTSRN' A
#
# COMPACT_ATOMS: atom_id res chain seq x y z
N MET A 1 0.15 -26.99 -2.45
CA MET A 1 -1.23 -27.48 -2.22
C MET A 1 -2.09 -26.29 -1.84
N PHE A 2 -3.36 -26.26 -2.22
CA PHE A 2 -4.28 -25.21 -1.79
C PHE A 2 -5.62 -25.82 -1.38
N LEU A 3 -6.35 -25.10 -0.53
CA LEU A 3 -7.67 -25.47 -0.03
C LEU A 3 -8.73 -24.95 -1.00
N GLU A 4 -9.57 -25.84 -1.51
CA GLU A 4 -10.72 -25.50 -2.34
C GLU A 4 -11.94 -26.28 -1.81
N ASN A 5 -12.97 -25.56 -1.36
CA ASN A 5 -14.22 -26.13 -0.83
C ASN A 5 -14.01 -27.19 0.27
N GLY A 6 -13.01 -27.01 1.13
CA GLY A 6 -12.72 -27.91 2.26
C GLY A 6 -11.83 -29.10 1.92
N ASP A 7 -11.48 -29.31 0.65
CA ASP A 7 -10.58 -30.37 0.21
C ASP A 7 -9.20 -29.82 -0.19
N TRP A 8 -8.16 -30.55 0.21
CA TRP A 8 -6.78 -30.23 -0.15
C TRP A 8 -6.43 -30.74 -1.54
N LYS A 9 -6.09 -29.83 -2.45
CA LYS A 9 -5.67 -30.18 -3.81
C LYS A 9 -4.17 -29.95 -4.01
N MET A 10 -3.52 -30.93 -4.63
CA MET A 10 -2.14 -30.78 -5.12
C MET A 10 -2.14 -30.03 -6.45
N ASN A 11 -1.29 -29.01 -6.56
CA ASN A 11 -1.05 -28.32 -7.84
C ASN A 11 -0.37 -29.30 -8.80
N LYS A 12 -0.96 -29.55 -9.97
CA LYS A 12 -0.42 -30.46 -11.00
C LYS A 12 0.58 -29.80 -11.96
N ASN A 13 0.85 -28.52 -11.79
CA ASN A 13 1.74 -27.74 -12.65
C ASN A 13 2.98 -27.34 -11.83
N GLY A 14 4.14 -27.88 -12.21
CA GLY A 14 5.44 -27.67 -11.55
C GLY A 14 6.05 -26.28 -11.69
N ALA A 15 5.26 -25.22 -11.79
CA ALA A 15 5.73 -23.84 -11.70
C ALA A 15 4.62 -22.93 -11.17
N ASP A 16 4.99 -22.09 -10.21
CA ASP A 16 4.34 -20.84 -9.83
C ASP A 16 2.84 -20.88 -9.53
N GLY A 17 2.46 -21.75 -8.59
CA GLY A 17 1.48 -21.36 -7.59
C GLY A 17 2.16 -20.57 -6.47
N MET A 18 3.00 -19.58 -6.79
CA MET A 18 3.41 -18.59 -5.81
C MET A 18 2.14 -17.83 -5.50
N LEU A 19 1.41 -18.26 -4.46
CA LEU A 19 0.45 -17.39 -3.78
C LEU A 19 1.20 -16.09 -3.62
N GLU A 20 0.82 -15.03 -4.36
CA GLU A 20 1.47 -13.74 -4.20
C GLU A 20 1.30 -13.41 -2.72
N ALA A 21 2.38 -13.60 -1.97
CA ALA A 21 2.38 -13.28 -0.57
C ALA A 21 1.94 -11.82 -0.51
N PRO A 22 1.01 -11.45 0.37
CA PRO A 22 0.59 -10.06 0.47
C PRO A 22 1.87 -9.23 0.58
N THR A 23 2.12 -8.41 -0.44
CA THR A 23 3.33 -7.60 -0.50
C THR A 23 3.15 -6.50 0.53
N VAL A 24 3.52 -6.80 1.77
CA VAL A 24 3.53 -5.85 2.86
C VAL A 24 4.88 -5.14 2.81
N GLN A 25 4.89 -3.95 2.24
CA GLN A 25 6.04 -3.05 2.34
C GLN A 25 5.95 -2.31 3.67
N VAL A 26 6.96 -2.45 4.52
CA VAL A 26 7.10 -1.70 5.76
C VAL A 26 7.93 -0.45 5.46
N LEU A 27 7.34 0.72 5.65
CA LEU A 27 8.03 2.00 5.54
C LEU A 27 8.36 2.51 6.94
N THR A 28 9.65 2.67 7.24
CA THR A 28 10.11 3.32 8.46
C THR A 28 10.29 4.81 8.20
N ILE A 29 9.52 5.65 8.89
CA ILE A 29 9.66 7.10 8.84
C ILE A 29 10.35 7.54 10.12
N SER A 30 11.52 8.15 9.99
CA SER A 30 12.31 8.65 11.12
C SER A 30 12.11 10.15 11.30
N ASN A 31 12.38 10.65 12.51
CA ASN A 31 12.35 12.08 12.84
C ASN A 31 10.99 12.75 12.61
N VAL A 32 9.89 12.06 12.91
CA VAL A 32 8.56 12.67 12.88
C VAL A 32 8.38 13.51 14.15
N PRO A 33 8.20 14.84 14.05
CA PRO A 33 7.88 15.69 15.19
C PRO A 33 6.60 15.24 15.92
N SER A 34 6.55 15.41 17.24
CA SER A 34 5.43 14.94 18.06
C SER A 34 4.11 15.64 17.73
N ASP A 35 4.16 16.94 17.43
CA ASP A 35 3.02 17.75 16.99
C ASP A 35 2.41 17.20 15.68
N ILE A 36 3.24 16.70 14.77
CA ILE A 36 2.76 16.04 13.55
C ILE A 36 2.06 14.72 13.87
N LEU A 37 2.59 13.92 14.81
CA LEU A 37 1.95 12.67 15.22
C LEU A 37 0.60 12.91 15.88
N GLU A 38 0.50 13.92 16.74
CA GLU A 38 -0.75 14.33 17.40
C GLU A 38 -1.78 14.82 16.38
N ALA A 39 -1.37 15.66 15.43
CA ALA A 39 -2.25 16.11 14.35
C ALA A 39 -2.78 14.95 13.50
N ILE A 40 -1.94 13.95 13.20
CA ILE A 40 -2.36 12.74 12.49
C ILE A 40 -3.40 11.96 13.31
N ASP A 41 -3.19 11.82 14.61
CA ASP A 41 -4.14 11.12 15.49
C ASP A 41 -5.49 11.79 15.54
N GLU A 42 -5.52 13.12 15.68
CA GLU A 42 -6.77 13.86 15.64
C GLU A 42 -7.51 13.69 14.31
N LEU A 43 -6.79 13.79 13.19
CA LEU A 43 -7.38 13.63 11.86
C LEU A 43 -7.90 12.20 11.63
N ALA A 44 -7.18 11.19 12.13
CA ALA A 44 -7.62 9.80 12.06
C ALA A 44 -8.88 9.57 12.91
N ALA A 45 -8.92 10.11 14.13
CA ALA A 45 -10.05 10.00 15.04
C ALA A 45 -11.32 10.68 14.47
N ARG A 46 -11.17 11.85 13.83
CA ARG A 46 -12.29 12.55 13.15
C ARG A 46 -12.92 11.73 12.02
N GLN A 47 -12.21 10.74 11.49
CA GLN A 47 -12.69 9.85 10.43
C GLN A 47 -13.05 8.44 10.93
N ASP A 48 -13.02 8.23 12.26
CA ASP A 48 -13.22 6.91 12.89
C ASP A 48 -12.27 5.84 12.30
N ARG A 49 -11.00 6.20 12.13
CA ARG A 49 -9.97 5.33 11.56
C ARG A 49 -8.78 5.17 12.49
N SER A 50 -8.11 4.03 12.41
CA SER A 50 -6.79 3.86 13.01
C SER A 50 -5.74 4.72 12.31
N ARG A 51 -4.71 5.13 13.05
CA ARG A 51 -3.55 5.88 12.52
C ARG A 51 -2.96 5.25 11.26
N SER A 52 -2.70 3.93 11.29
CA SER A 52 -2.11 3.22 10.15
C SER A 52 -3.02 3.18 8.92
N SER A 53 -4.34 3.03 9.13
CA SER A 53 -5.34 3.06 8.05
C SER A 53 -5.41 4.44 7.40
N PHE A 54 -5.41 5.49 8.22
CA PHE A 54 -5.38 6.88 7.77
C PHE A 54 -4.10 7.17 6.96
N ILE A 55 -2.92 6.87 7.51
CA ILE A 55 -1.63 7.07 6.83
C ILE A 55 -1.59 6.31 5.50
N ARG A 56 -2.03 5.05 5.47
CA ARG A 56 -2.07 4.25 4.24
C ARG A 56 -2.93 4.90 3.16
N ARG A 57 -4.13 5.36 3.52
CA ARG A 57 -5.06 6.00 2.59
C ARG A 57 -4.47 7.29 2.01
N GLU A 58 -3.94 8.16 2.86
CA GLU A 58 -3.37 9.44 2.41
C GLU A 58 -2.10 9.22 1.58
N LEU A 59 -1.24 8.26 1.93
CA LEU A 59 -0.09 7.89 1.11
C LEU A 59 -0.52 7.37 -0.27
N GLN A 60 -1.53 6.49 -0.34
CA GLN A 60 -2.06 5.99 -1.61
C GLN A 60 -2.60 7.13 -2.48
N ARG A 61 -3.33 8.07 -1.87
CA ARG A 61 -3.83 9.25 -2.55
C ARG A 61 -2.69 10.10 -3.12
N ILE A 62 -1.68 10.42 -2.29
CA ILE A 62 -0.53 11.23 -2.72
C ILE A 62 0.23 10.53 -3.86
N VAL A 63 0.51 9.24 -3.74
CA VAL A 63 1.18 8.47 -4.80
C VAL A 63 0.37 8.49 -6.09
N ALA A 64 -0.95 8.32 -6.03
CA ALA A 64 -1.81 8.41 -7.20
C ALA A 64 -1.78 9.81 -7.84
N GLU A 65 -1.77 10.87 -7.02
CA GLU A 65 -1.65 12.25 -7.51
C GLU A 65 -0.29 12.51 -8.19
N TYR A 66 0.82 11.96 -7.66
CA TYR A 66 2.14 12.03 -8.29
C TYR A 66 2.17 11.26 -9.61
N GLN A 67 1.68 10.02 -9.63
CA GLN A 67 1.62 9.21 -10.85
C GLN A 67 0.76 9.88 -11.92
N ALA A 68 -0.37 10.49 -11.55
CA ALA A 68 -1.19 11.25 -12.48
C ALA A 68 -0.42 12.45 -13.08
N LYS A 69 0.38 13.16 -12.27
CA LYS A 69 1.23 14.26 -12.75
C LYS A 69 2.36 13.79 -13.68
N ASP A 70 3.00 12.66 -13.36
CA ASP A 70 4.04 12.08 -14.21
C ASP A 70 3.47 11.59 -15.55
N VAL A 71 2.27 11.02 -15.55
CA VAL A 71 1.56 10.62 -16.78
C VAL A 71 1.19 11.84 -17.63
N VAL A 72 0.82 12.97 -17.02
CA VAL A 72 0.53 14.22 -17.74
C VAL A 72 1.79 14.88 -18.31
N LEU A 73 2.96 14.69 -17.69
CA LEU A 73 4.23 15.25 -18.17
C LEU A 73 4.88 14.43 -19.30
N GLY A 74 4.48 13.17 -19.50
CA GLY A 74 4.98 12.29 -20.56
C GLY A 74 6.52 12.09 -20.53
N PRO A 75 7.07 11.15 -21.32
CA PRO A 75 8.50 11.16 -21.58
C PRO A 75 8.80 12.44 -22.35
N THR A 76 9.38 13.44 -21.70
CA THR A 76 10.04 14.51 -22.42
C THR A 76 11.08 13.83 -23.30
N SER A 77 10.87 13.90 -24.61
CA SER A 77 11.80 13.49 -25.65
C SER A 77 13.18 14.02 -25.29
N ARG A 78 14.04 13.15 -24.73
CA ARG A 78 15.48 13.43 -24.62
C ARG A 78 16.02 13.32 -26.04
N ASN A 79 16.17 14.47 -26.67
CA ASN A 79 17.03 14.66 -27.85
C ASN A 79 18.46 14.21 -27.52
#